data_AF-A0A535Y362-F1
#
_entry.id   AF-A0A535Y362-F1
#
_cell.length_a   1.000
_cell.length_b   1.000
_cell.length_c   1.000
_cell.angle_alpha   90.00
_cell.angle_beta   90.00
_cell.angle_gamma   90.00
#
_symmetry.space_group_name_H-M   'P 1'
#
loop_
_entity.id
_entity.type
_entity.pdbx_description
1 polymer ?
#
loop_
_entity_poly.entity_id
_entity_poly.type
_entity_poly.pdbx_seq_one_letter_code
_entity_poly.pdbx_strand_id
1 'polypeptide(L)'
;MLSYKLERGRYPTASEPSYLWRQLSFPLFYQADVLFVLRAIDAAGEIDDPRAQPAIAWLLARQDSRGRWAGRAPYADRMASRVDASKWVTLQVLTILKHAFSPDENGS
;
A
#
# COMPACT_ATOMS: atom_id res chain seq x y z
N MET A 1 -24.52 -3.35 2.84
CA MET A 1 -23.07 -3.44 3.15
C MET A 1 -22.32 -2.42 2.29
N LEU A 2 -21.59 -1.48 2.90
CA LEU A 2 -20.87 -0.43 2.17
C LEU A 2 -19.77 -1.05 1.29
N SER A 3 -19.86 -0.87 -0.03
CA SER A 3 -18.81 -1.22 -1.00
C SER A 3 -17.74 -0.13 -1.00
N TYR A 4 -16.81 -0.21 -0.07
CA TYR A 4 -15.74 0.76 0.05
C TYR A 4 -14.57 0.38 -0.85
N LYS A 5 -14.28 1.24 -1.83
CA LYS A 5 -13.18 1.05 -2.78
C LYS A 5 -11.91 1.66 -2.24
N LEU A 6 -11.07 0.84 -1.60
CA LEU A 6 -9.84 1.27 -0.93
C LEU A 6 -8.89 2.01 -1.88
N GLU A 7 -8.76 1.58 -3.12
CA GLU A 7 -7.92 2.23 -4.14
C GLU A 7 -8.37 3.66 -4.49
N ARG A 8 -9.65 3.96 -4.29
CA ARG A 8 -10.24 5.29 -4.53
C ARG A 8 -10.16 6.21 -3.32
N GLY A 9 -9.76 5.70 -2.15
CA GLY A 9 -9.66 6.49 -0.93
C GLY A 9 -10.98 7.08 -0.50
N ARG A 10 -12.12 6.42 -0.76
CA ARG A 10 -13.47 6.92 -0.44
C ARG A 10 -13.77 6.89 1.06
N TYR A 11 -12.92 7.49 1.88
CA TYR A 11 -13.13 7.61 3.32
C TYR A 11 -14.04 8.76 3.71
N PRO A 12 -14.70 8.67 4.90
CA PRO A 12 -15.51 9.77 5.39
C PRO A 12 -14.63 11.02 5.52
N THR A 13 -14.79 11.94 4.57
CA THR A 13 -14.13 13.24 4.56
C THR A 13 -15.13 14.26 4.01
N ALA A 14 -15.02 15.51 4.48
CA ALA A 14 -15.85 16.61 4.02
C ALA A 14 -15.48 17.07 2.59
N SER A 15 -14.42 16.52 2.00
CA SER A 15 -13.85 16.89 0.69
C SER A 15 -13.49 15.65 -0.15
N GLU A 16 -13.02 15.85 -1.38
CA GLU A 16 -12.47 14.76 -2.20
C GLU A 16 -11.23 14.11 -1.54
N PRO A 17 -11.02 12.79 -1.70
CA PRO A 17 -9.83 12.12 -1.20
C PRO A 17 -8.55 12.76 -1.71
N SER A 18 -7.57 12.95 -0.82
CA SER A 18 -6.30 13.57 -1.19
C SER A 18 -5.59 12.78 -2.29
N TYR A 19 -5.03 13.47 -3.29
CA TYR A 19 -4.25 12.82 -4.35
C TYR A 19 -3.06 12.02 -3.78
N LEU A 20 -2.57 12.39 -2.59
CA LEU A 20 -1.50 11.70 -1.86
C LEU A 20 -1.85 10.24 -1.56
N TRP A 21 -3.14 9.91 -1.47
CA TRP A 21 -3.62 8.56 -1.23
C TRP A 21 -3.04 7.53 -2.22
N ARG A 22 -2.87 7.95 -3.49
CA ARG A 22 -2.37 7.09 -4.58
C ARG A 22 -0.86 7.26 -4.83
N GLN A 23 -0.14 7.94 -3.94
CA GLN A 23 1.29 8.19 -4.05
C GLN A 23 2.06 7.35 -3.05
N LEU A 24 2.58 6.20 -3.51
CA LEU A 24 3.46 5.35 -2.72
C LEU A 24 4.66 6.15 -2.20
N SER A 25 4.76 6.28 -0.87
CA SER A 25 5.72 7.19 -0.26
C SER A 25 6.44 6.58 0.93
N PHE A 26 7.70 6.97 1.10
CA PHE A 26 8.47 6.73 2.30
C PHE A 26 9.48 7.86 2.55
N PRO A 27 9.58 8.39 3.78
CA PRO A 27 8.82 8.02 4.96
C PRO A 27 7.40 8.60 4.93
N LEU A 28 6.52 8.06 5.77
CA LEU A 28 5.22 8.63 6.08
C LEU A 28 5.30 9.35 7.43
N PHE A 29 4.57 10.46 7.58
CA PHE A 29 4.43 11.18 8.84
C PHE A 29 2.95 11.39 9.15
N TYR A 30 2.32 12.36 8.50
CA TYR A 30 0.90 12.69 8.68
C TYR A 30 0.02 12.19 7.52
N GLN A 31 0.65 11.77 6.42
CA GLN A 31 -0.03 11.24 5.26
C GLN A 31 -0.14 9.72 5.34
N ALA A 32 -1.25 9.19 4.85
CA ALA A 32 -1.42 7.77 4.55
C ALA A 32 -1.59 7.60 3.04
N ASP A 33 -1.08 6.48 2.53
CA ASP A 33 -1.29 6.02 1.17
C ASP A 33 -1.89 4.61 1.16
N VAL A 34 -2.27 4.12 -0.02
CA VAL A 34 -2.82 2.76 -0.18
C VAL A 34 -1.91 1.68 0.42
N LEU A 35 -0.59 1.83 0.30
CA LEU A 35 0.37 0.84 0.79
C LEU A 35 0.42 0.82 2.32
N PHE A 36 0.29 1.97 2.98
CA PHE A 36 0.15 2.03 4.43
C PHE A 36 -1.06 1.24 4.91
N VAL A 37 -2.22 1.41 4.27
CA VAL A 37 -3.44 0.70 4.70
C VAL A 37 -3.38 -0.79 4.41
N LEU A 38 -2.83 -1.20 3.25
CA LEU A 38 -2.61 -2.62 2.99
C LEU A 38 -1.66 -3.26 4.00
N ARG A 39 -0.61 -2.56 4.43
CA ARG A 39 0.29 -3.06 5.49
C ARG A 39 -0.41 -3.17 6.84
N ALA A 40 -1.35 -2.27 7.14
CA ALA A 40 -2.14 -2.36 8.37
C ALA A 40 -3.14 -3.52 8.33
N ILE A 41 -3.78 -3.77 7.19
CA ILE A 41 -4.66 -4.94 6.96
C ILE A 41 -3.86 -6.24 7.06
N ASP A 42 -2.69 -6.30 6.42
CA ASP A 42 -1.76 -7.43 6.50
C ASP A 42 -1.32 -7.71 7.94
N ALA A 43 -0.93 -6.66 8.68
CA ALA A 43 -0.56 -6.80 10.09
C ALA A 43 -1.73 -7.25 10.99
N ALA A 44 -2.97 -7.03 10.57
CA ALA A 44 -4.16 -7.53 11.25
C ALA A 44 -4.52 -8.97 10.88
N GLY A 45 -3.84 -9.59 9.90
CA GLY A 45 -4.12 -10.94 9.42
C GLY A 45 -5.29 -11.02 8.44
N GLU A 46 -5.69 -9.89 7.84
CA GLU A 46 -6.92 -9.78 7.03
C GLU A 46 -6.61 -9.45 5.56
N ILE A 47 -5.40 -9.77 5.07
CA ILE A 47 -4.97 -9.40 3.71
C ILE A 47 -5.83 -10.05 2.61
N ASP A 48 -6.43 -11.19 2.92
CA ASP A 48 -7.29 -11.94 2.01
C ASP A 48 -8.73 -11.40 1.94
N ASP A 49 -9.08 -10.39 2.76
CA ASP A 49 -10.39 -9.75 2.72
C ASP A 49 -10.71 -9.27 1.29
N PRO A 50 -11.88 -9.63 0.71
CA PRO A 50 -12.25 -9.25 -0.64
C PRO A 50 -12.20 -7.74 -0.92
N ARG A 51 -12.30 -6.90 0.11
CA ARG A 51 -12.23 -5.43 0.02
C ARG A 51 -10.80 -4.92 -0.16
N ALA A 52 -9.78 -5.71 0.18
CA ALA A 52 -8.37 -5.38 -0.07
C ALA A 52 -7.97 -5.65 -1.54
N GLN A 53 -8.63 -6.60 -2.21
CA GLN A 53 -8.30 -7.06 -3.55
C GLN A 53 -8.23 -5.95 -4.63
N PRO A 54 -9.14 -4.96 -4.67
CA PRO A 54 -9.02 -3.84 -5.62
C PRO A 54 -7.73 -3.02 -5.44
N ALA A 55 -7.26 -2.86 -4.20
CA ALA A 55 -6.03 -2.14 -3.91
C ALA A 55 -4.78 -2.98 -4.21
N ILE A 56 -4.83 -4.30 -3.99
CA ILE A 56 -3.78 -5.24 -4.41
C ILE A 56 -3.65 -5.25 -5.93
N ALA A 57 -4.76 -5.35 -6.67
CA ALA A 57 -4.79 -5.24 -8.12
C ALA A 57 -4.23 -3.89 -8.60
N TRP A 58 -4.54 -2.80 -7.90
CA TRP A 58 -3.99 -1.47 -8.18
C TRP A 58 -2.47 -1.41 -7.98
N LEU A 59 -1.92 -2.08 -6.97
CA LEU A 59 -0.46 -2.22 -6.80
C LEU A 59 0.14 -3.01 -7.97
N LEU A 60 -0.39 -4.20 -8.29
CA LEU A 60 0.12 -5.03 -9.38
C LEU A 60 0.17 -4.29 -10.72
N ALA A 61 -0.86 -3.52 -11.05
CA ALA A 61 -0.91 -2.71 -12.28
C ALA A 61 0.16 -1.61 -12.38
N ARG A 62 0.86 -1.28 -11.28
CA ARG A 62 1.89 -0.23 -11.20
C ARG A 62 3.32 -0.78 -11.11
N GLN A 63 3.48 -2.10 -11.23
CA GLN A 63 4.78 -2.72 -11.32
C GLN A 63 5.49 -2.27 -12.61
N ASP A 64 6.75 -1.83 -12.49
CA ASP A 64 7.58 -1.50 -13.64
C ASP A 64 8.12 -2.77 -14.34
N SER A 65 8.75 -2.61 -15.50
CA SER A 65 9.30 -3.73 -16.28
C SER A 65 10.46 -4.48 -15.59
N ARG A 66 10.94 -3.96 -14.44
CA ARG A 66 11.99 -4.58 -13.61
C ARG A 66 11.41 -5.20 -12.34
N GLY A 67 10.09 -5.25 -12.21
CA GLY A 67 9.41 -5.81 -11.05
C GLY A 67 9.39 -4.89 -9.83
N ARG A 68 9.52 -3.57 -10.00
CA ARG A 68 9.65 -2.59 -8.90
C ARG A 68 8.52 -1.57 -8.89
N TRP A 69 8.41 -0.85 -7.78
CA TRP A 69 7.46 0.24 -7.59
C TRP A 69 8.18 1.53 -7.27
N ALA A 70 7.83 2.59 -7.99
CA ALA A 70 8.36 3.93 -7.74
C ALA A 70 7.82 4.46 -6.40
N GLY A 71 8.73 4.89 -5.52
CA GLY A 71 8.43 5.50 -4.24
C GLY A 71 8.83 6.98 -4.22
N ARG A 72 7.99 7.83 -3.61
CA ARG A 72 8.30 9.24 -3.35
C ARG A 72 8.86 9.41 -1.95
N ALA A 73 9.75 10.38 -1.76
CA ALA A 73 10.34 10.70 -0.46
C ALA A 73 10.03 12.13 0.00
N PRO A 74 8.75 12.49 0.24
CA PRO A 74 8.35 13.87 0.53
C PRO A 74 8.93 14.43 1.84
N TYR A 75 9.40 13.57 2.73
CA TYR A 75 9.99 13.97 4.02
C TYR A 75 11.40 13.39 4.22
N ALA A 76 12.14 13.15 3.15
CA ALA A 76 13.52 12.63 3.22
C ALA A 76 14.42 13.46 4.16
N ASP A 77 14.29 14.79 4.12
CA ASP A 77 15.09 15.72 4.92
C ASP A 77 14.75 15.70 6.42
N ARG A 78 13.68 15.00 6.81
CA ARG A 78 13.26 14.83 8.22
C ARG A 78 13.72 13.49 8.80
N MET A 79 14.45 12.68 8.04
CA MET A 79 14.98 11.40 8.50
C MET A 79 16.41 11.55 8.99
N ALA A 80 16.74 10.84 10.08
CA ALA A 80 18.13 10.73 10.56
C ALA A 80 19.05 9.97 9.57
N SER A 81 18.48 9.17 8.66
CA SER A 81 19.20 8.44 7.63
C SER A 81 18.47 8.46 6.29
N ARG A 82 19.23 8.43 5.19
CA ARG A 82 18.67 8.39 3.84
C ARG A 82 18.36 6.96 3.43
N VAL A 83 17.10 6.71 3.09
CA VAL A 83 16.62 5.44 2.53
C VAL A 83 16.07 5.71 1.15
N ASP A 84 16.42 4.87 0.18
CA ASP A 84 15.80 4.91 -1.14
C ASP A 84 14.32 4.52 -1.01
N ALA A 85 13.43 5.49 -1.24
CA ALA A 85 11.99 5.28 -1.10
C ALA A 85 11.46 4.22 -2.07
N SER A 86 12.00 4.11 -3.29
CA SER A 86 11.56 3.09 -4.24
C SER A 86 11.99 1.69 -3.80
N LYS A 87 13.17 1.54 -3.19
CA LYS A 87 13.60 0.27 -2.61
C LYS A 87 12.72 -0.13 -1.42
N TRP A 88 12.42 0.82 -0.53
CA TRP A 88 11.52 0.56 0.60
C TRP A 88 10.10 0.20 0.14
N VAL A 89 9.53 0.98 -0.77
CA VAL A 89 8.20 0.73 -1.33
C VAL A 89 8.16 -0.62 -2.03
N THR A 90 9.16 -0.94 -2.86
CA THR A 90 9.23 -2.24 -3.55
C THR A 90 9.28 -3.39 -2.55
N LEU A 91 10.08 -3.29 -1.48
CA LEU A 91 10.15 -4.31 -0.45
C LEU A 91 8.77 -4.54 0.20
N GLN A 92 8.11 -3.47 0.63
CA GLN A 92 6.81 -3.59 1.32
C GLN A 92 5.71 -4.10 0.40
N VAL A 93 5.70 -3.69 -0.88
CA VAL A 93 4.75 -4.24 -1.86
C VAL A 93 4.99 -5.73 -2.05
N LEU A 94 6.24 -6.16 -2.24
CA LEU A 94 6.56 -7.58 -2.38
C LEU A 94 6.18 -8.40 -1.14
N THR A 95 6.36 -7.85 0.08
CA THR A 95 5.90 -8.50 1.31
C THR A 95 4.39 -8.73 1.31
N ILE A 96 3.60 -7.70 0.99
CA ILE A 96 2.14 -7.82 0.93
C ILE A 96 1.71 -8.80 -0.15
N LEU A 97 2.30 -8.73 -1.36
CA LEU A 97 1.97 -9.65 -2.45
C LEU A 97 2.33 -11.08 -2.08
N LYS A 98 3.43 -11.30 -1.36
CA LYS A 98 3.77 -12.63 -0.87
C LYS A 98 2.68 -13.15 0.06
N HIS A 99 2.20 -12.36 1.03
CA HIS A 99 1.16 -12.82 1.95
C HIS A 99 -0.18 -13.04 1.25
N ALA A 100 -0.60 -12.10 0.40
CA ALA A 100 -1.87 -12.18 -0.35
C ALA A 100 -1.94 -13.32 -1.38
N PHE A 101 -0.80 -13.92 -1.74
CA PHE A 101 -0.71 -15.03 -2.69
C PHE A 101 0.05 -16.24 -2.12
N SER A 102 0.35 -16.24 -0.82
CA SER A 102 0.89 -17.43 -0.18
C SER A 102 -0.19 -18.50 -0.22
N PRO A 103 0.13 -19.73 -0.64
CA PRO A 103 -0.80 -20.84 -0.46
C PRO A 103 -1.04 -21.00 1.04
N ASP A 104 -2.30 -21.10 1.46
CA ASP A 104 -2.65 -21.43 2.82
C ASP A 104 -1.88 -22.68 3.25
N GLU A 105 -0.94 -22.55 4.20
CA GLU A 105 -0.36 -23.74 4.85
C GLU A 105 -1.41 -24.46 5.72
N ASN A 106 -2.58 -23.85 5.92
CA ASN A 106 -3.73 -24.41 6.64
C ASN A 106 -4.97 -24.40 5.75
N GLY A 107 -5.08 -25.39 4.87
CA GLY A 107 -6.38 -25.72 4.31
C GLY A 107 -7.31 -26.23 5.42
N SER A 108 -8.41 -25.51 5.69
CA SER A 108 -9.69 -26.02 6.21
C SER A 108 -10.75 -24.91 6.22
#